data_AF-A0AAD1G2R5-F1
#
_entry.id   AF-A0AAD1G2R5-F1
#
_cell.length_a   1.000
_cell.length_b   1.000
_cell.length_c   1.000
_cell.angle_alpha   90.00
_cell.angle_beta   90.00
_cell.angle_gamma   90.00
#
_symmetry.space_group_name_H-M   'P 1'
#
loop_
_entity.id
_entity.type
_entity.pdbx_description
1 polymer ?
#
loop_
_entity_poly.entity_id
_entity_poly.type
_entity_poly.pdbx_seq_one_letter_code
_entity_poly.pdbx_strand_id
1 'polypeptide(L)' 'MNATAPKDAFVPEIRYVDSTRVSCDGDEGPLGHPRVYMEMEHGFVDCGYCDRRFILSGGPADTRDK' A
#
# COMPACT_ATOMS: atom_id res chain seq x y z
N MET A 1 -20.03 -26.45 -11.54
CA MET A 1 -20.44 -25.19 -10.91
C MET A 1 -19.16 -24.43 -10.59
N ASN A 2 -18.92 -23.28 -11.24
CA ASN A 2 -17.62 -22.58 -11.20
C ASN A 2 -17.39 -21.93 -9.84
N ALA A 3 -16.23 -22.22 -9.24
CA ALA A 3 -15.76 -21.59 -8.02
C ALA A 3 -15.40 -20.12 -8.33
N THR A 4 -16.27 -19.20 -7.95
CA THR A 4 -15.86 -17.80 -7.77
C THR A 4 -14.89 -17.77 -6.58
N ALA A 5 -13.62 -17.50 -6.87
CA ALA A 5 -12.57 -17.34 -5.88
C ALA A 5 -13.02 -16.43 -4.72
N PRO A 6 -12.64 -16.72 -3.47
CA PRO A 6 -12.99 -15.85 -2.35
C PRO A 6 -12.33 -14.49 -2.58
N LYS A 7 -13.14 -13.42 -2.64
CA LYS A 7 -12.68 -12.03 -2.69
C LYS A 7 -12.17 -11.52 -1.33
N ASP A 8 -11.81 -12.43 -0.42
CA ASP A 8 -11.46 -12.11 0.95
C ASP A 8 -10.23 -12.91 1.38
N ALA A 9 -9.07 -12.36 1.03
CA ALA A 9 -7.79 -12.70 1.61
C ALA A 9 -6.99 -11.42 1.85
N PHE A 10 -7.57 -10.45 2.58
CA PHE A 10 -6.92 -9.21 3.07
C PHE A 10 -5.75 -8.73 2.21
N VAL A 11 -6.03 -8.44 0.92
CA VAL A 11 -4.99 -8.02 -0.02
C VAL A 11 -4.88 -6.50 0.15
N PRO A 12 -3.83 -5.98 0.81
CA PRO A 12 -3.68 -4.54 0.93
C PRO A 12 -3.60 -3.92 -0.46
N GLU A 13 -4.14 -2.72 -0.63
CA GLU A 13 -3.96 -1.97 -1.87
C GLU A 13 -2.48 -1.57 -1.96
N ILE A 14 -1.71 -2.26 -2.82
CA ILE A 14 -0.28 -2.03 -2.98
C ILE A 14 -0.02 -0.90 -3.97
N ARG A 15 0.76 0.08 -3.55
CA ARG A 15 1.25 1.18 -4.38
C ARG A 15 2.77 1.19 -4.43
N TYR A 16 3.32 1.10 -5.63
CA TYR A 16 4.77 1.18 -5.82
C TYR A 16 5.21 2.63 -5.94
N VAL A 17 6.32 2.96 -5.31
CA VAL A 17 6.90 4.30 -5.26
C VAL A 17 8.41 4.24 -5.43
N ASP A 18 9.00 5.33 -5.86
CA ASP A 18 10.43 5.40 -6.16
C ASP A 18 11.23 6.11 -5.05
N SER A 19 10.61 6.35 -3.90
CA SER A 19 11.19 7.09 -2.78
C SER A 19 10.80 6.48 -1.44
N THR A 20 11.73 6.51 -0.48
CA THR A 20 11.51 6.04 0.89
C THR A 20 10.60 6.97 1.69
N ARG A 21 10.42 8.22 1.25
CA ARG A 21 9.46 9.16 1.82
C ARG A 21 8.25 9.24 0.91
N VAL A 22 7.08 8.92 1.45
CA VAL A 22 5.82 8.93 0.72
C VAL A 22 4.76 9.73 1.46
N SER A 23 3.81 10.26 0.70
CA SER A 23 2.58 10.82 1.25
C SER A 23 1.39 9.95 0.84
N CYS A 24 0.48 9.70 1.77
CA CYS A 24 -0.84 9.16 1.47
C CYS A 24 -1.86 10.27 1.62
N ASP A 25 -2.59 10.56 0.55
CA ASP A 25 -3.64 11.58 0.50
C ASP A 25 -5.02 11.06 0.93
N GLY A 26 -5.12 9.77 1.29
CA GLY A 26 -6.40 9.13 1.59
C GLY A 26 -7.33 9.10 0.37
N ASP A 27 -8.62 8.94 0.61
CA ASP A 27 -9.68 9.18 -0.37
C ASP A 27 -10.47 10.42 0.06
N GLU A 28 -11.11 11.13 -0.86
CA GLU A 28 -11.95 12.31 -0.55
C GLU A 28 -13.29 11.95 0.12
N GLY A 29 -13.47 10.70 0.54
CA GLY A 29 -14.66 10.19 1.20
C GLY A 29 -14.64 10.35 2.73
N PRO A 30 -15.79 10.16 3.41
CA PRO A 30 -15.91 10.28 4.87
C PRO A 30 -15.10 9.26 5.67
N LEU A 31 -14.58 8.21 5.02
CA LEU A 31 -13.66 7.23 5.62
C LEU A 31 -12.19 7.47 5.24
N GLY A 32 -11.90 8.50 4.45
CA GLY A 32 -10.55 8.91 4.13
C GLY A 32 -9.86 9.65 5.27
N HIS A 33 -8.56 9.91 5.11
CA HIS A 33 -7.75 10.65 6.07
C HIS A 33 -7.06 11.84 5.38
N PRO A 34 -6.71 12.90 6.13
CA PRO A 34 -5.90 14.00 5.60
C PRO A 34 -4.54 13.49 5.09
N ARG A 35 -3.87 14.29 4.24
CA ARG A 35 -2.51 13.96 3.79
C ARG A 35 -1.59 13.67 4.98
N VAL A 36 -1.03 12.46 5.00
CA VAL A 36 0.00 12.05 5.96
C VAL A 36 1.28 11.72 5.23
N TYR A 37 2.41 11.97 5.87
CA TYR A 37 3.74 11.65 5.37
C TYR A 37 4.32 10.49 6.18
N MET A 38 4.90 9.53 5.48
CA MET A 38 5.43 8.30 6.04
C MET A 38 6.82 8.04 5.47
N GLU A 39 7.70 7.47 6.28
CA GLU A 39 9.03 7.06 5.86
C GLU A 39 9.14 5.54 5.95
N MET A 40 9.75 4.94 4.93
CA MET A 40 9.94 3.49 4.81
C MET A 40 11.28 3.08 5.42
N GLU A 41 11.27 2.17 6.39
CA GLU A 41 12.50 1.60 6.96
C GLU A 41 12.89 0.26 6.30
N HIS A 42 11.91 -0.55 5.90
CA HIS A 42 12.13 -1.90 5.38
C HIS A 42 11.77 -2.07 3.90
N GLY A 43 11.79 -0.96 3.14
CA GLY A 43 11.37 -0.94 1.73
C GLY A 43 9.85 -0.98 1.52
N PHE A 44 9.06 -0.95 2.59
CA PHE A 44 7.62 -0.72 2.53
C PHE A 44 7.14 0.04 3.77
N VAL A 45 5.96 0.65 3.67
CA VAL A 45 5.21 1.22 4.80
C VAL A 45 3.72 1.08 4.56
N ASP A 46 2.96 0.81 5.62
CA ASP A 46 1.51 0.70 5.57
C ASP A 46 0.86 1.98 6.09
N CYS A 47 -0.15 2.49 5.38
CA CYS A 47 -0.95 3.59 5.85
C CYS A 47 -1.95 3.10 6.89
N GLY A 48 -1.81 3.52 8.15
CA GLY A 48 -2.68 3.11 9.26
C GLY A 48 -4.13 3.62 9.22
N TYR A 49 -4.57 4.18 8.10
CA TYR A 49 -5.92 4.71 7.91
C TYR A 49 -6.69 3.99 6.80
N CYS A 50 -6.07 3.84 5.63
CA CYS A 50 -6.71 3.25 4.44
C CYS A 50 -6.10 1.90 4.03
N ASP A 51 -5.24 1.31 4.87
CA ASP A 51 -4.59 0.00 4.66
C ASP A 51 -3.83 -0.13 3.33
N ARG A 52 -3.46 1.00 2.72
CA ARG A 52 -2.60 1.05 1.53
C ARG A 52 -1.17 0.72 1.92
N ARG A 53 -0.58 -0.23 1.22
CA ARG A 53 0.84 -0.57 1.36
C ARG A 53 1.65 0.13 0.30
N PHE A 54 2.58 0.99 0.71
CA PHE A 54 3.54 1.58 -0.19
C PHE A 54 4.79 0.72 -0.23
N ILE A 55 5.24 0.31 -1.43
CA ILE A 55 6.46 -0.49 -1.62
C ILE A 55 7.46 0.30 -2.45
N LEU A 56 8.70 0.35 -2.00
CA LEU A 56 9.80 0.95 -2.74
C LEU A 56 10.14 0.07 -3.96
N SER A 57 10.02 0.63 -5.17
CA SER A 57 10.41 -0.01 -6.43
C SER A 57 11.90 -0.41 -6.37
N GLY A 58 12.20 -1.68 -6.67
CA GLY A 58 13.57 -2.23 -6.56
C GLY A 58 14.11 -2.31 -5.12
N GLY A 59 13.26 -2.04 -4.13
CA GLY A 59 13.58 -2.21 -2.72
C GLY A 59 13.45 -3.66 -2.24
N PRO A 60 13.87 -3.96 -1.00
CA PRO A 60 13.85 -5.33 -0.45
C PRO A 60 12.45 -5.96 -0.37
N ALA A 61 11.40 -5.16 -0.41
CA ALA A 61 9.99 -5.59 -0.39
C ALA A 61 9.35 -5.67 -1.78
N ASP A 62 10.04 -5.31 -2.86
CA ASP A 62 9.52 -5.43 -4.22
C ASP A 62 9.62 -6.88 -4.71
N THR A 63 8.49 -7.59 -4.67
CA THR A 63 8.40 -8.99 -5.10
C THR A 63 8.16 -9.16 -6.59
N ARG A 64 7.99 -8.08 -7.36
CA ARG A 64 7.80 -8.13 -8.82
C ARG A 64 9.10 -8.32 -9.60
N ASP A 65 10.21 -7.90 -8.99
CA ASP A 65 11.57 -7.95 -9.58
C ASP A 65 12.29 -9.28 -9.27
N LYS A 66 11.60 -10.26 -8.65
CA LYS A 66 12.15 -11.56 -8.29
C LYS A 66 11.84 -12.65 -9.31
#